data_AF-A0A951VYK6-F1
#
_entry.id   AF-A0A951VYK6-F1
#
_cell.length_a   1.000
_cell.length_b   1.000
_cell.length_c   1.000
_cell.angle_alpha   90.00
_cell.angle_beta   90.00
_cell.angle_gamma   90.00
#
_symmetry.space_group_name_H-M   'P 1'
#
loop_
_entity.id
_entity.type
_entity.pdbx_description
1 polymer ?
#
loop_
_entity_poly.entity_id
_entity_poly.type
_entity_poly.pdbx_seq_one_letter_code
_entity_poly.pdbx_strand_id
1 'polypeptide(L)'
;MASFKLDSQHTINLFDLPIQSKEVDKESYHQLTSPLIPILVYLAHRIRLSHSFDKLSSLSNSRTRLLPHQIEATHRVCSALRPRFLLADEVGLGKTIEAGLVMKELMLRKGYKKILVITPATLTVQWQSEMKNRFNEEFVLLNRSNFQSMMAKASRQDSIRLITSVDFIKNEKYNEPVLKLPWDMAVFDEA
;
A
#
# COMPACT_ATOMS: atom_id res chain seq x y z
N MET A 1 17.03 -20.11 -7.64
CA MET A 1 16.46 -20.92 -6.54
C MET A 1 17.48 -20.96 -5.42
N ALA A 2 17.14 -20.55 -4.21
CA ALA A 2 18.08 -20.41 -3.10
C ALA A 2 18.21 -21.75 -2.34
N SER A 3 19.14 -22.58 -2.79
CA SER A 3 19.54 -23.84 -2.14
C SER A 3 20.89 -23.63 -1.44
N PHE A 4 20.99 -23.97 -0.16
CA PHE A 4 22.23 -23.82 0.61
C PHE A 4 22.82 -25.19 0.96
N LYS A 5 24.10 -25.37 0.61
CA LYS A 5 24.90 -26.55 0.96
C LYS A 5 25.45 -26.37 2.38
N LEU A 6 25.09 -27.27 3.30
CA LEU A 6 25.54 -27.25 4.69
C LEU A 6 26.85 -28.02 4.88
N ASP A 7 27.04 -29.10 4.11
CA ASP A 7 28.30 -29.84 3.98
C ASP A 7 28.37 -30.57 2.61
N SER A 8 29.32 -31.49 2.43
CA SER A 8 29.48 -32.24 1.18
C SER A 8 28.29 -33.14 0.84
N GLN A 9 27.40 -33.45 1.78
CA GLN A 9 26.30 -34.40 1.63
C GLN A 9 24.90 -33.81 1.91
N HIS A 10 24.78 -32.63 2.52
CA HIS A 10 23.49 -32.05 2.91
C HIS A 10 23.24 -30.69 2.25
N THR A 11 22.13 -30.59 1.50
CA THR A 11 21.61 -29.35 0.92
C THR A 11 20.18 -29.16 1.41
N ILE A 12 19.89 -28.02 2.04
CA ILE A 12 18.53 -27.68 2.46
C ILE A 12 17.94 -26.68 1.45
N ASN A 13 16.77 -27.03 0.92
CA ASN A 13 15.94 -26.12 0.13
C ASN A 13 14.99 -25.37 1.07
N LEU A 14 15.10 -24.05 1.08
CA LEU A 14 14.30 -23.19 1.95
C LEU A 14 12.78 -23.30 1.72
N PHE A 15 12.36 -23.74 0.53
CA PHE A 15 10.95 -23.91 0.17
C PHE A 15 10.32 -25.22 0.68
N ASP A 16 11.14 -26.19 1.10
CA ASP A 16 10.66 -27.48 1.61
C ASP A 16 10.47 -27.47 3.14
N LEU A 17 10.77 -26.34 3.80
CA LEU A 17 10.54 -26.19 5.22
C LEU A 17 9.04 -26.03 5.49
N PRO A 18 8.45 -26.86 6.38
CA PRO A 18 7.01 -26.82 6.64
C PRO A 18 6.59 -25.44 7.16
N ILE A 19 5.71 -24.78 6.42
CA ILE A 19 5.19 -23.43 6.73
C ILE A 19 4.17 -23.47 7.88
N GLN A 20 3.59 -24.64 8.16
CA GLN A 20 2.68 -24.82 9.28
C GLN A 20 3.42 -25.33 10.52
N SER A 21 3.09 -24.72 11.66
CA SER A 21 3.49 -25.15 12.99
C SER A 21 2.89 -26.52 13.31
N LYS A 22 3.52 -27.59 12.82
CA LYS A 22 3.58 -28.80 13.62
C LYS A 22 4.60 -28.55 14.71
N GLU A 23 4.25 -28.87 15.95
CA GLU A 23 5.22 -28.95 17.05
C GLU A 23 6.40 -29.78 16.56
N VAL A 24 7.53 -29.11 16.34
CA VAL A 24 8.76 -29.78 15.93
C VAL A 24 9.30 -30.45 17.18
N ASP A 25 9.50 -31.75 17.07
CA ASP A 25 9.88 -32.62 18.16
C ASP A 25 11.18 -32.14 18.82
N LYS A 26 11.14 -31.92 20.15
CA LYS A 26 12.22 -31.23 20.90
C LYS A 26 13.57 -31.97 20.81
N GLU A 27 13.55 -33.28 20.56
CA GLU A 27 14.75 -34.11 20.44
C GLU A 27 15.60 -33.78 19.19
N SER A 28 15.00 -33.24 18.12
CA SER A 28 15.71 -32.94 16.87
C SER A 28 16.70 -31.76 16.99
N TYR A 29 16.61 -30.96 18.06
CA TYR A 29 17.48 -29.79 18.26
C TYR A 29 18.80 -30.11 18.97
N HIS A 30 18.93 -31.29 19.62
CA HIS A 30 20.13 -31.62 20.40
C HIS A 30 21.37 -31.98 19.56
N GLN A 31 21.20 -32.32 18.29
CA GLN A 31 22.33 -32.61 17.38
C GLN A 31 22.83 -31.39 16.62
N LEU A 32 22.14 -30.27 16.75
CA LEU A 32 22.41 -29.02 16.08
C LEU A 32 23.27 -28.15 17.04
N THR A 33 24.58 -28.44 17.12
CA THR A 33 25.58 -27.74 17.96
C THR A 33 26.39 -26.67 17.21
N SER A 34 25.94 -26.26 16.03
CA SER A 34 26.57 -25.17 15.28
C SER A 34 26.33 -23.80 15.93
N PRO A 35 27.37 -22.98 16.13
CA PRO A 35 27.22 -21.62 16.68
C PRO A 35 26.35 -20.69 15.81
N LEU A 36 25.99 -21.12 14.60
CA LEU A 36 25.09 -20.40 13.69
C LEU A 36 23.60 -20.61 13.99
N ILE A 37 23.23 -21.63 14.76
CA ILE A 37 21.81 -21.94 15.03
C ILE A 37 21.12 -20.86 15.85
N PRO A 38 21.72 -20.29 16.92
CA PRO A 38 21.13 -19.14 17.60
C PRO A 38 20.88 -17.96 16.64
N ILE A 39 21.79 -17.74 15.69
CA ILE A 39 21.67 -16.67 14.67
C ILE A 39 20.53 -16.99 13.71
N LEU A 40 20.43 -18.24 13.23
CA LEU A 40 19.36 -18.66 12.33
C LEU A 40 17.99 -18.66 13.01
N VAL A 41 17.90 -19.09 14.27
CA VAL A 41 16.68 -19.01 15.08
C VAL A 41 16.32 -17.55 15.34
N TYR A 42 17.29 -16.69 15.65
CA TYR A 42 17.07 -15.25 15.80
C TYR A 42 16.60 -14.60 14.49
N LEU A 43 17.21 -14.94 13.35
CA LEU A 43 16.81 -14.44 12.03
C LEU A 43 15.43 -14.98 11.62
N ALA A 44 15.15 -16.26 11.83
CA ALA A 44 13.84 -16.86 11.60
C ALA A 44 12.79 -16.25 12.51
N HIS A 45 13.13 -15.98 13.78
CA HIS A 45 12.24 -15.28 14.71
C HIS A 45 12.04 -13.82 14.28
N ARG A 46 13.07 -13.12 13.81
CA ARG A 46 12.95 -11.78 13.21
C ARG A 46 12.11 -11.76 11.94
N ILE A 47 12.24 -12.78 11.09
CA ILE A 47 11.44 -12.93 9.86
C ILE A 47 9.98 -13.27 10.22
N ARG A 48 9.77 -14.16 11.18
CA ARG A 48 8.44 -14.52 11.71
C ARG A 48 7.76 -13.35 12.41
N LEU A 49 8.52 -12.57 13.18
CA LEU A 49 8.05 -11.32 13.75
C LEU A 49 7.83 -10.29 12.64
N SER A 50 8.64 -10.24 11.59
CA SER A 50 8.37 -9.37 10.43
C SER A 50 7.15 -9.80 9.62
N HIS A 51 6.74 -11.07 9.64
CA HIS A 51 5.46 -11.53 9.07
C HIS A 51 4.29 -11.34 10.04
N SER A 52 4.50 -11.46 11.35
CA SER A 52 3.49 -11.04 12.35
C SER A 52 3.31 -9.51 12.35
N PHE A 53 4.35 -8.79 11.89
CA PHE A 53 4.38 -7.39 11.49
C PHE A 53 4.41 -7.26 9.96
N ASP A 54 3.62 -8.05 9.20
CA ASP A 54 3.24 -7.67 7.82
C ASP A 54 2.37 -6.41 7.92
N LYS A 55 3.02 -5.30 8.25
CA LYS A 55 2.43 -4.03 8.68
C LYS A 55 1.94 -3.23 7.48
N LEU A 56 2.33 -3.61 6.26
CA LEU A 56 1.84 -3.06 5.00
C LEU A 56 1.86 -4.13 3.89
N SER A 57 0.72 -4.75 3.60
CA SER A 57 0.61 -5.78 2.54
C SER A 57 0.75 -5.18 1.14
N SER A 58 0.61 -3.85 1.00
CA SER A 58 0.84 -3.10 -0.25
C SER A 58 2.29 -3.11 -0.71
N LEU A 59 3.26 -3.34 0.18
CA LEU A 59 4.69 -3.29 -0.13
C LEU A 59 5.13 -4.35 -1.13
N SER A 60 4.47 -5.52 -1.15
CA SER A 60 4.80 -6.62 -2.06
C SER A 60 4.46 -6.31 -3.53
N ASN A 61 3.56 -5.36 -3.79
CA ASN A 61 3.09 -5.00 -5.14
C ASN A 61 3.51 -3.60 -5.61
N SER A 62 4.26 -2.85 -4.78
CA SER A 62 4.85 -1.57 -5.15
C SER A 62 6.05 -1.78 -6.07
N ARG A 63 6.03 -1.22 -7.29
CA ARG A 63 7.21 -1.22 -8.19
C ARG A 63 8.29 -0.21 -7.76
N THR A 64 8.15 0.40 -6.58
CA THR A 64 9.00 1.50 -6.12
C THR A 64 9.80 1.06 -4.89
N ARG A 65 11.10 1.39 -4.86
CA ARG A 65 11.94 1.21 -3.67
C ARG A 65 11.53 2.23 -2.61
N LEU A 66 10.81 1.78 -1.60
CA LEU A 66 10.28 2.64 -0.53
C LEU A 66 11.35 2.89 0.54
N LEU A 67 11.36 4.10 1.08
CA LEU A 67 12.27 4.49 2.15
C LEU A 67 11.69 4.09 3.52
N PRO A 68 12.52 3.78 4.53
CA PRO A 68 12.04 3.35 5.85
C PRO A 68 11.05 4.31 6.52
N HIS A 69 11.25 5.63 6.36
CA HIS A 69 10.33 6.63 6.93
C HIS A 69 8.95 6.61 6.26
N GLN A 70 8.88 6.34 4.95
CA GLN A 70 7.63 6.25 4.19
C GLN A 70 6.78 5.07 4.66
N ILE A 71 7.44 3.96 5.02
CA ILE A 71 6.80 2.76 5.58
C ILE A 71 6.23 3.09 6.96
N GLU A 72 6.98 3.79 7.80
CA GLU A 72 6.55 4.14 9.14
C GLU A 72 5.39 5.16 9.17
N ALA A 73 5.46 6.18 8.31
CA ALA A 73 4.37 7.14 8.10
C ALA A 73 3.08 6.43 7.68
N THR A 74 3.18 5.55 6.67
CA THR A 74 2.03 4.77 6.18
C THR A 74 1.42 3.89 7.25
N HIS A 75 2.25 3.19 8.03
CA HIS A 75 1.77 2.35 9.13
C HIS A 75 0.99 3.16 10.18
N ARG A 76 1.48 4.35 10.54
CA ARG A 76 0.80 5.26 11.48
C ARG A 76 -0.57 5.67 10.94
N VAL A 77 -0.67 6.02 9.66
CA VAL A 77 -1.93 6.39 9.03
C VAL A 77 -2.94 5.24 9.02
N CYS A 78 -2.50 4.06 8.63
CA CYS A 78 -3.38 2.90 8.48
C CYS A 78 -3.91 2.36 9.82
N SER A 79 -3.11 2.50 10.89
CA SER A 79 -3.48 2.06 12.25
C SER A 79 -4.49 2.97 12.94
N ALA A 80 -4.74 4.17 12.42
CA ALA A 80 -5.71 5.09 13.01
C ALA A 80 -7.16 4.67 12.72
N LEU A 81 -8.03 4.81 13.73
CA LEU A 81 -9.46 4.51 13.63
C LEU A 81 -10.19 5.42 12.63
N ARG A 82 -9.82 6.70 12.56
CA ARG A 82 -10.34 7.68 11.59
C ARG A 82 -9.18 8.51 11.03
N PRO A 83 -8.59 8.12 9.90
CA PRO A 83 -7.40 8.78 9.39
C PRO A 83 -7.74 10.16 8.80
N ARG A 84 -7.32 11.23 9.49
CA ARG A 84 -7.17 12.58 8.93
C ARG A 84 -5.72 12.96 9.14
N PHE A 85 -4.96 13.02 8.05
CA PHE A 85 -3.52 13.20 8.11
C PHE A 85 -3.10 14.27 7.11
N LEU A 86 -2.11 15.06 7.53
CA LEU A 86 -1.39 15.99 6.68
C LEU A 86 0.01 15.42 6.45
N LEU A 87 0.34 15.14 5.19
CA LEU A 87 1.70 14.76 4.80
C LEU A 87 2.50 16.04 4.57
N ALA A 88 3.31 16.43 5.54
CA ALA A 88 4.02 17.71 5.57
C ALA A 88 5.55 17.58 5.42
N ASP A 89 6.04 16.43 4.93
CA ASP A 89 7.47 16.17 4.75
C ASP A 89 8.12 17.18 3.76
N GLU A 90 9.45 17.23 3.71
CA GLU A 90 10.20 18.16 2.85
C GLU A 90 9.82 18.03 1.36
N VAL A 91 10.03 19.11 0.60
CA VAL A 91 9.80 19.16 -0.86
C VAL A 91 10.77 18.18 -1.55
N GLY A 92 10.25 17.30 -2.42
CA GLY A 92 11.07 16.34 -3.17
C GLY A 92 11.24 14.94 -2.54
N LEU A 93 10.69 14.70 -1.34
CA LEU A 93 10.78 13.38 -0.67
C LEU A 93 9.78 12.32 -1.17
N GLY A 94 8.94 12.67 -2.16
CA GLY A 94 7.99 11.72 -2.76
C GLY A 94 6.66 11.58 -2.02
N LYS A 95 6.10 12.69 -1.52
CA LYS A 95 4.77 12.73 -0.87
C LYS A 95 3.65 12.07 -1.69
N THR A 96 3.69 12.19 -3.03
CA THR A 96 2.77 11.50 -3.94
C THR A 96 2.88 9.98 -3.84
N ILE A 97 4.10 9.46 -3.69
CA ILE A 97 4.37 8.03 -3.50
C ILE A 97 3.90 7.58 -2.12
N GLU A 98 4.14 8.37 -1.08
CA GLU A 98 3.65 8.07 0.27
C GLU A 98 2.12 8.04 0.34
N ALA A 99 1.46 9.05 -0.25
CA ALA A 99 0.01 9.09 -0.36
C ALA A 99 -0.52 7.89 -1.17
N GLY A 100 0.17 7.52 -2.25
CA GLY A 100 -0.11 6.30 -3.00
C GLY A 100 -0.01 5.03 -2.16
N LEU A 101 1.02 4.93 -1.31
CA LEU A 101 1.23 3.81 -0.42
C LEU A 101 0.12 3.71 0.64
N VAL A 102 -0.23 4.85 1.26
CA VAL A 102 -1.35 4.95 2.20
C VAL A 102 -2.66 4.54 1.53
N MET A 103 -2.95 5.07 0.34
CA MET A 103 -4.16 4.72 -0.41
C MET A 103 -4.21 3.22 -0.67
N LYS A 104 -3.13 2.64 -1.21
CA LYS A 104 -3.07 1.22 -1.53
C LYS A 104 -3.28 0.35 -0.30
N GLU A 105 -2.68 0.71 0.82
CA GLU A 105 -2.85 -0.04 2.05
C GLU A 105 -4.27 0.06 2.60
N LEU A 106 -4.89 1.24 2.57
CA LEU A 106 -6.27 1.42 3.01
C LEU A 106 -7.25 0.66 2.11
N MET A 107 -7.00 0.60 0.80
CA MET A 107 -7.75 -0.27 -0.12
C MET A 107 -7.63 -1.74 0.29
N LEU A 108 -6.43 -2.22 0.61
CA LEU A 108 -6.18 -3.62 0.94
C LEU A 108 -6.69 -4.03 2.33
N ARG A 109 -6.43 -3.23 3.37
CA ARG A 109 -6.78 -3.56 4.77
C ARG A 109 -8.22 -3.20 5.12
N LYS A 110 -8.66 -2.02 4.70
CA LYS A 110 -9.96 -1.46 5.10
C LYS A 110 -11.02 -1.61 4.00
N GLY A 111 -10.65 -2.15 2.84
CA GLY A 111 -11.59 -2.35 1.74
C GLY A 111 -12.12 -1.05 1.15
N TYR A 112 -11.34 0.03 1.18
CA TYR A 112 -11.73 1.31 0.61
C TYR A 112 -11.88 1.19 -0.91
N LYS A 113 -13.02 1.62 -1.43
CA LYS A 113 -13.43 1.41 -2.82
C LYS A 113 -13.79 2.71 -3.53
N LYS A 114 -14.27 3.73 -2.82
CA LYS A 114 -14.57 5.05 -3.37
C LYS A 114 -13.50 6.05 -2.95
N ILE A 115 -12.63 6.40 -3.89
CA ILE A 115 -11.45 7.23 -3.62
C ILE A 115 -11.42 8.42 -4.57
N LEU A 116 -11.25 9.60 -4.00
CA LEU A 116 -11.16 10.87 -4.71
C LEU A 116 -9.78 11.50 -4.47
N VAL A 117 -9.14 11.96 -5.53
CA VAL A 117 -7.90 12.74 -5.47
C VAL A 117 -8.15 14.11 -6.08
N ILE A 118 -7.80 15.17 -5.37
CA ILE A 118 -7.99 16.57 -5.77
C ILE A 118 -6.61 17.23 -5.79
N THR A 119 -6.23 17.77 -6.95
CA THR A 119 -4.89 18.34 -7.18
C THR A 119 -4.97 19.60 -8.05
N PRO A 120 -3.90 20.41 -8.17
CA PRO A 120 -3.75 21.33 -9.29
C PRO A 120 -3.95 20.62 -10.62
N ALA A 121 -4.48 21.33 -11.62
CA ALA A 121 -4.75 20.76 -12.94
C ALA A 121 -3.50 20.15 -13.60
N THR A 122 -2.34 20.77 -13.37
CA THR A 122 -1.02 20.35 -13.85
C THR A 122 -0.59 18.98 -13.31
N LEU A 123 -0.98 18.63 -12.08
CA LEU A 123 -0.56 17.39 -11.41
C LEU A 123 -1.51 16.21 -11.68
N THR A 124 -2.71 16.44 -12.22
CA THR A 124 -3.72 15.39 -12.39
C THR A 124 -3.22 14.20 -13.23
N VAL A 125 -2.54 14.48 -14.35
CA VAL A 125 -1.98 13.44 -15.26
C VAL A 125 -0.80 12.72 -14.60
N GLN A 126 0.02 13.44 -13.84
CA GLN A 126 1.13 12.83 -13.09
C GLN A 126 0.58 11.86 -12.05
N TRP A 127 -0.41 12.27 -11.26
CA TRP A 127 -1.10 11.40 -10.30
C TRP A 127 -1.66 10.14 -10.95
N GLN A 128 -2.35 10.28 -12.08
CA GLN A 128 -2.88 9.13 -12.81
C GLN A 128 -1.77 8.17 -13.24
N SER A 129 -0.68 8.71 -13.78
CA SER A 129 0.49 7.94 -14.21
C SER A 129 1.15 7.22 -13.03
N GLU A 130 1.35 7.89 -11.89
CA GLU A 130 1.94 7.30 -10.70
C GLU A 130 1.06 6.19 -10.12
N MET A 131 -0.25 6.41 -9.99
CA MET A 131 -1.19 5.39 -9.52
C MET A 131 -1.17 4.15 -10.43
N LYS A 132 -1.18 4.35 -11.75
CA LYS A 132 -1.14 3.25 -12.71
C LYS A 132 0.19 2.51 -12.70
N ASN A 133 1.31 3.23 -12.77
CA ASN A 133 2.63 2.63 -12.98
C ASN A 133 3.25 2.06 -11.70
N ARG A 134 3.03 2.71 -10.56
CA ARG A 134 3.67 2.34 -9.29
C ARG A 134 2.79 1.45 -8.42
N PHE A 135 1.48 1.70 -8.42
CA PHE A 135 0.52 1.04 -7.53
C PHE A 135 -0.45 0.11 -8.26
N ASN A 136 -0.39 0.08 -9.59
CA ASN A 136 -1.26 -0.72 -10.45
C ASN A 136 -2.74 -0.41 -10.22
N GLU A 137 -3.05 0.87 -9.95
CA GLU A 137 -4.39 1.37 -9.69
C GLU A 137 -4.87 2.28 -10.82
N GLU A 138 -6.03 1.97 -11.37
CA GLU A 138 -6.64 2.76 -12.43
C GLU A 138 -7.53 3.85 -11.85
N PHE A 139 -7.13 5.11 -12.07
CA PHE A 139 -7.91 6.29 -11.76
C PHE A 139 -8.42 6.94 -13.03
N VAL A 140 -9.65 7.44 -12.98
CA VAL A 140 -10.28 8.18 -14.07
C VAL A 140 -10.18 9.68 -13.80
N LEU A 141 -9.63 10.42 -14.77
CA LEU A 141 -9.62 11.88 -14.75
C LEU A 141 -11.02 12.41 -15.02
N LEU A 142 -11.56 13.19 -14.09
CA LEU A 142 -12.83 13.89 -14.28
C LEU A 142 -12.63 15.10 -15.20
N ASN A 143 -13.46 15.16 -16.24
CA ASN A 143 -13.53 16.28 -17.16
C ASN A 143 -14.99 16.60 -17.48
N ARG A 144 -15.24 17.68 -18.23
CA ARG A 144 -16.61 18.11 -18.54
C ARG A 144 -17.40 17.08 -19.36
N SER A 145 -16.73 16.33 -20.24
CA SER A 145 -17.41 15.38 -21.14
C SER A 145 -17.78 14.07 -20.45
N ASN A 146 -17.01 13.62 -19.47
CA ASN A 146 -17.26 12.37 -18.74
C ASN A 146 -17.93 12.59 -17.37
N PHE A 147 -18.14 13.84 -16.94
CA PHE A 147 -18.66 14.15 -15.62
C PHE A 147 -19.97 13.41 -15.31
N GLN A 148 -20.98 13.56 -16.18
CA GLN A 148 -22.29 12.95 -15.94
C GLN A 148 -22.22 11.42 -15.88
N SER A 149 -21.45 10.80 -16.80
CA SER A 149 -21.31 9.34 -16.83
C SER A 149 -20.55 8.82 -15.61
N MET A 150 -19.52 9.54 -15.15
CA MET A 150 -18.76 9.17 -13.96
C MET A 150 -19.57 9.37 -12.67
N MET A 151 -20.37 10.42 -12.56
CA MET A 151 -21.26 10.61 -11.40
C MET A 151 -22.33 9.51 -11.34
N ALA A 152 -22.96 9.18 -12.47
CA ALA A 152 -23.91 8.08 -12.54
C ALA A 152 -23.25 6.73 -12.18
N LYS A 153 -22.01 6.50 -12.63
CA LYS A 153 -21.23 5.31 -12.28
C LYS A 153 -20.89 5.28 -10.79
N ALA A 154 -20.49 6.42 -10.20
CA ALA A 154 -20.14 6.54 -8.79
C ALA A 154 -21.31 6.25 -7.86
N SER A 155 -22.53 6.63 -8.27
CA SER A 155 -23.75 6.37 -7.51
C SER A 155 -24.20 4.91 -7.59
N ARG A 156 -23.95 4.24 -8.72
CA ARG A 156 -24.38 2.85 -8.96
C ARG A 156 -23.38 1.80 -8.48
N GLN A 157 -22.09 2.10 -8.59
CA GLN A 157 -21.02 1.15 -8.28
C GLN A 157 -20.48 1.38 -6.87
N ASP A 158 -20.09 0.29 -6.22
CA ASP A 158 -19.44 0.34 -4.91
C ASP A 158 -17.98 0.76 -5.01
N SER A 159 -17.36 0.66 -6.19
CA SER A 159 -15.95 0.99 -6.41
C SER A 159 -15.79 2.02 -7.51
N ILE A 160 -15.15 3.14 -7.17
CA ILE A 160 -14.78 4.19 -8.12
C ILE A 160 -13.57 4.97 -7.63
N ARG A 161 -12.67 5.30 -8.55
CA ARG A 161 -11.43 6.01 -8.26
C ARG A 161 -11.28 7.17 -9.22
N LEU A 162 -11.40 8.39 -8.70
CA LEU A 162 -11.45 9.61 -9.50
C LEU A 162 -10.31 10.54 -9.12
N ILE A 163 -9.75 11.21 -10.14
CA ILE A 163 -8.86 12.35 -9.98
C ILE A 163 -9.57 13.56 -10.58
N THR A 164 -9.58 14.69 -9.87
CA THR A 164 -10.11 15.95 -10.37
C THR A 164 -9.19 17.11 -10.01
N SER A 165 -9.36 18.24 -10.70
CA SER A 165 -8.62 19.44 -10.36
C SER A 165 -9.40 20.35 -9.41
N VAL A 166 -8.66 21.12 -8.60
CA VAL A 166 -9.24 22.18 -7.76
C VAL A 166 -10.06 23.15 -8.62
N ASP A 167 -9.56 23.53 -9.80
CA ASP A 167 -10.26 24.45 -10.70
C ASP A 167 -11.56 23.89 -11.26
N PHE A 168 -11.63 22.57 -11.44
CA PHE A 168 -12.85 21.90 -11.90
C PHE A 168 -13.90 21.85 -10.79
N ILE A 169 -13.49 21.49 -9.56
CA ILE A 169 -14.40 21.30 -8.43
C ILE A 169 -14.88 22.62 -7.80
N LYS A 170 -14.15 23.74 -8.01
CA LYS A 170 -14.58 25.07 -7.57
C LYS A 170 -15.94 25.50 -8.13
N ASN A 171 -16.33 25.00 -9.29
CA ASN A 171 -17.62 25.31 -9.88
C ASN A 171 -18.73 24.50 -9.19
N GLU A 172 -19.71 25.19 -8.60
CA GLU A 172 -20.80 24.58 -7.83
C GLU A 172 -21.54 23.48 -8.60
N LYS A 173 -21.69 23.63 -9.93
CA LYS A 173 -22.31 22.63 -10.80
C LYS A 173 -21.65 21.25 -10.71
N TYR A 174 -20.33 21.22 -10.49
CA TYR A 174 -19.56 19.98 -10.37
C TYR A 174 -19.27 19.62 -8.92
N ASN A 175 -19.21 20.60 -8.02
CA ASN A 175 -18.95 20.40 -6.60
C ASN A 175 -20.05 19.58 -5.92
N GLU A 176 -21.31 20.02 -6.07
CA GLU A 176 -22.43 19.47 -5.31
C GLU A 176 -22.63 17.96 -5.56
N PRO A 177 -22.60 17.44 -6.81
CA PRO A 177 -22.75 16.01 -7.06
C PRO A 177 -21.58 15.18 -6.50
N VAL A 178 -20.36 15.71 -6.55
CA VAL A 178 -19.16 15.01 -6.07
C VAL A 178 -19.17 14.92 -4.55
N LEU A 179 -19.55 15.99 -3.84
CA LEU A 179 -19.61 16.01 -2.37
C LEU A 179 -20.71 15.12 -1.79
N LYS A 180 -21.79 14.87 -2.54
CA LYS A 180 -22.88 13.99 -2.11
C LYS A 180 -22.52 12.51 -2.12
N LEU A 181 -21.40 12.14 -2.76
CA LEU A 181 -20.97 10.74 -2.83
C LEU A 181 -20.30 10.30 -1.52
N PRO A 182 -20.54 9.06 -1.06
CA PRO A 182 -19.91 8.53 0.14
C PRO A 182 -18.47 8.08 -0.15
N TRP A 183 -17.53 9.03 -0.17
CA TRP A 183 -16.12 8.74 -0.35
C TRP A 183 -15.54 8.05 0.90
N ASP A 184 -14.85 6.93 0.69
CA ASP A 184 -14.08 6.28 1.76
C ASP A 184 -12.81 7.08 2.08
N MET A 185 -12.27 7.75 1.06
CA MET A 185 -11.05 8.54 1.15
C MET A 185 -11.04 9.69 0.14
N ALA A 186 -10.58 10.85 0.59
CA ALA A 186 -10.25 11.99 -0.24
C ALA A 186 -8.80 12.41 0.01
N VAL A 187 -8.04 12.62 -1.06
CA VAL A 187 -6.65 13.11 -1.03
C VAL A 187 -6.64 14.50 -1.63
N PHE A 188 -5.99 15.44 -0.94
CA PHE A 188 -5.78 16.80 -1.40
C PHE A 188 -4.28 17.00 -1.53
N ASP A 189 -3.81 17.30 -2.73
CA ASP A 189 -2.41 17.60 -3.00
C ASP A 189 -2.30 18.99 -3.57
N GLU A 190 -1.46 19.84 -2.97
CA GLU A 190 -1.24 21.25 -3.37
C GLU A 190 -2.54 22.03 -3.68
N ALA A 191 -3.61 21.71 -2.94
CA ALA A 191 -4.97 22.19 -3.18
C ALA A 191 -5.36 23.39 -2.33
#